data_AF-A0A847PQZ1-F1
#
_entry.id   AF-A0A847PQZ1-F1
#
_cell.length_a   1.000
_cell.length_b   1.000
_cell.length_c   1.000
_cell.angle_alpha   90.00
_cell.angle_beta   90.00
_cell.angle_gamma   90.00
#
_symmetry.space_group_name_H-M   'P 1'
#
loop_
_entity.id
_entity.type
_entity.pdbx_description
1 polymer ?
#
loop_
_entity_poly.entity_id
_entity_poly.type
_entity_poly.pdbx_seq_one_letter_code
_entity_poly.pdbx_strand_id
1 'polypeptide(L)' 'MKQEFIEMYYLGKEVEIDIGGNTTYRGVAAEVNDGVLSLKWTIREEGYTHIDIERIAVIWKTIRGRR' A
#
# COMPACT_ATOMS: atom_id res chain seq x y z
N MET A 1 7.12 -5.73 8.53
CA MET A 1 7.76 -5.87 7.19
C MET A 1 8.94 -4.91 7.10
N LYS A 2 9.96 -5.11 6.24
CA LYS A 2 11.06 -4.12 6.10
C LYS A 2 10.68 -3.01 5.11
N GLN A 3 10.98 -1.76 5.43
CA GLN A 3 10.74 -0.60 4.56
C GLN A 3 11.42 -0.74 3.19
N GLU A 4 12.70 -1.09 3.16
CA GLU A 4 13.50 -1.25 1.92
C GLU A 4 12.84 -2.23 0.93
N PHE A 5 12.17 -3.26 1.45
CA PHE A 5 11.45 -4.23 0.61
C PHE A 5 10.21 -3.60 -0.05
N ILE A 6 9.48 -2.76 0.68
CA ILE A 6 8.31 -2.05 0.16
C ILE A 6 8.74 -1.05 -0.91
N GLU A 7 9.80 -0.28 -0.64
CA GLU A 7 10.36 0.69 -1.59
C GLU A 7 10.80 0.02 -2.90
N MET A 8 11.53 -1.10 -2.80
CA MET A 8 12.08 -1.78 -3.97
C MET A 8 11.00 -2.50 -4.82
N TYR A 9 9.99 -3.08 -4.17
CA TYR A 9 9.05 -3.98 -4.84
C TYR A 9 7.63 -3.46 -5.01
N TYR A 10 7.20 -2.43 -4.26
CA TYR A 10 5.81 -1.99 -4.26
C TYR A 10 5.63 -0.50 -4.55
N LEU A 11 6.64 0.34 -4.31
CA LEU A 11 6.56 1.77 -4.62
C LEU A 11 6.16 2.02 -6.08
N GLY A 12 5.22 2.94 -6.28
CA GLY A 12 4.63 3.28 -7.58
C GLY A 12 3.67 2.23 -8.15
N LYS A 13 3.37 1.14 -7.43
CA LYS A 13 2.48 0.07 -7.92
C LYS A 13 1.13 0.12 -7.22
N GLU A 14 0.09 -0.33 -7.92
CA GLU A 14 -1.21 -0.60 -7.32
C GLU A 14 -1.08 -1.83 -6.40
N VAL A 15 -1.43 -1.63 -5.14
CA VAL A 15 -1.32 -2.61 -4.06
C VAL A 15 -2.61 -2.68 -3.28
N GLU A 16 -2.79 -3.83 -2.64
CA GLU A 16 -3.78 -4.03 -1.60
C GLU A 16 -3.06 -4.45 -0.33
N ILE A 17 -3.43 -3.85 0.80
CA ILE A 17 -2.74 -3.94 2.09
C ILE A 17 -3.75 -4.41 3.12
N ASP A 18 -3.41 -5.48 3.83
CA ASP A 18 -4.15 -5.97 5.00
C ASP A 18 -3.36 -5.61 6.27
N ILE A 19 -4.01 -4.93 7.21
CA ILE A 19 -3.42 -4.55 8.52
C ILE A 19 -3.92 -5.42 9.68
N GLY A 20 -4.64 -6.50 9.38
CA GLY A 20 -5.35 -7.33 10.35
C GLY A 20 -6.73 -6.77 10.72
N GLY A 21 -7.53 -7.60 11.39
CA GLY A 21 -8.82 -7.17 11.94
C GLY A 21 -9.90 -6.85 10.90
N ASN A 22 -9.91 -7.55 9.75
CA ASN A 22 -10.85 -7.36 8.63
C ASN A 22 -10.75 -6.01 7.90
N THR A 23 -9.62 -5.31 8.00
CA THR A 23 -9.43 -4.02 7.31
C THR A 23 -8.41 -4.15 6.19
N THR A 24 -8.87 -3.93 4.95
CA THR A 24 -8.03 -3.91 3.75
C THR A 24 -8.06 -2.54 3.08
N TYR A 25 -6.90 -2.03 2.69
CA TYR A 25 -6.75 -0.79 1.93
C TYR A 25 -6.25 -1.09 0.52
N ARG A 26 -6.73 -0.34 -0.47
CA ARG A 26 -6.29 -0.49 -1.86
C ARG A 26 -5.96 0.87 -2.46
N GLY A 27 -4.83 0.93 -3.17
CA GLY A 27 -4.35 2.15 -3.81
C GLY A 27 -2.96 1.99 -4.41
N VAL A 28 -2.32 3.09 -4.78
CA VAL A 28 -0.93 3.14 -5.25
C VAL A 28 -0.02 3.45 -4.07
N ALA A 29 1.01 2.64 -3.86
CA ALA A 29 2.06 2.95 -2.89
C ALA A 29 2.83 4.19 -3.38
N ALA A 30 2.55 5.36 -2.81
CA ALA A 30 3.02 6.64 -3.32
C ALA A 30 4.38 7.03 -2.74
N GLU A 31 4.57 6.78 -1.44
CA GLU A 31 5.78 7.17 -0.71
C GLU A 31 5.96 6.23 0.48
N VAL A 32 7.22 6.00 0.85
CA VAL A 32 7.58 5.40 2.12
C VAL A 32 8.56 6.32 2.84
N ASN A 33 8.25 6.68 4.09
CA ASN A 33 9.10 7.55 4.90
C ASN A 33 8.95 7.19 6.39
N ASP A 34 10.07 7.10 7.09
CA ASP A 34 10.14 6.86 8.54
C ASP A 34 9.22 5.71 9.04
N GLY A 35 9.24 4.57 8.35
CA GLY A 35 8.40 3.43 8.69
C GLY A 35 6.91 3.56 8.36
N VAL A 36 6.51 4.61 7.64
CA VAL A 36 5.13 4.85 7.20
C VAL A 36 5.01 4.71 5.68
N LEU A 37 4.01 3.95 5.23
CA LEU A 37 3.62 3.82 3.83
C LEU A 37 2.42 4.72 3.53
N SER A 38 2.58 5.64 2.59
CA SER A 38 1.51 6.48 2.05
C SER A 38 0.84 5.79 0.86
N LEU A 39 -0.43 5.44 1.01
CA LEU A 39 -1.26 4.81 -0.01
C LEU A 39 -2.19 5.84 -0.65
N LYS A 40 -1.97 6.13 -1.93
CA LYS A 40 -2.82 7.01 -2.73
C LYS A 40 -4.02 6.25 -3.30
N TRP A 41 -5.23 6.77 -3.16
CA TRP A 41 -6.44 6.19 -3.74
C TRP A 41 -7.25 7.25 -4.51
N THR A 42 -8.06 6.79 -5.46
CA THR A 42 -8.81 7.67 -6.40
C THR A 42 -10.26 7.19 -6.63
N ILE A 43 -10.89 6.52 -5.65
CA ILE A 43 -12.21 5.88 -5.83
C ILE A 43 -13.34 6.91 -5.96
N ARG A 44 -13.22 8.08 -5.33
CA ARG A 44 -14.20 9.20 -5.43
C ARG A 44 -13.51 10.54 -5.64
N GLU A 45 -12.43 10.74 -4.92
CA GLU A 45 -11.51 11.88 -5.01
C GLU A 45 -10.08 11.38 -4.82
N GLU A 46 -9.10 12.23 -5.08
CA GLU A 46 -7.71 11.94 -4.73
C GLU A 46 -7.55 12.03 -3.21
N GLY A 47 -7.11 10.94 -2.59
CA GLY A 47 -6.83 10.89 -1.16
C GLY A 47 -5.64 10.01 -0.83
N TYR A 48 -5.16 10.16 0.41
CA TYR A 48 -4.01 9.44 0.94
C TYR A 48 -4.37 8.77 2.26
N THR A 49 -3.90 7.55 2.45
CA THR A 49 -3.98 6.83 3.73
C THR A 49 -2.57 6.49 4.16
N HIS A 50 -2.20 6.86 5.39
CA HIS A 50 -0.90 6.60 5.97
C HIS A 50 -0.97 5.37 6.87
N ILE A 51 -0.09 4.40 6.62
CA ILE A 51 -0.12 3.09 7.27
C ILE A 51 1.27 2.79 7.84
N ASP A 52 1.33 2.51 9.14
CA ASP A 52 2.56 2.05 9.79
C ASP A 52 2.99 0.70 9.18
N ILE A 53 4.22 0.60 8.71
CA ILE A 53 4.76 -0.62 8.09
C ILE A 53 4.78 -1.80 9.07
N GLU A 54 4.92 -1.52 10.36
CA GLU A 54 4.87 -2.53 11.42
C GLU A 54 3.48 -3.17 11.58
N ARG A 55 2.42 -2.46 11.17
CA ARG A 55 1.04 -2.96 11.23
C ARG A 55 0.61 -3.70 9.98
N ILE A 56 1.39 -3.64 8.91
CA ILE A 56 1.08 -4.36 7.67
C ILE A 56 1.27 -5.86 7.91
N ALA A 57 0.14 -6.58 7.92
CA ALA A 57 0.13 -8.03 7.99
C ALA A 57 0.50 -8.62 6.63
N VAL A 58 -0.11 -8.10 5.56
CA VAL A 58 0.16 -8.56 4.18
C VAL A 58 0.05 -7.43 3.17
N ILE A 59 0.83 -7.50 2.10
CA ILE A 59 0.74 -6.62 0.93
C ILE A 59 0.77 -7.42 -0.37
N TRP A 60 -0.21 -7.17 -1.23
CA TRP A 60 -0.35 -7.81 -2.53
C TRP A 60 -0.12 -6.77 -3.63
N LYS A 61 0.67 -7.10 -4.64
CA LYS A 61 0.66 -6.32 -5.89
C LYS A 61 -0.58 -6.73 -6.68
N THR A 62 -1.44 -5.77 -7.00
CA THR A 62 -2.58 -6.07 -7.85
C THR A 62 -2.06 -6.27 -9.27
N ILE A 63 -2.05 -7.52 -9.75
CA ILE A 63 -1.80 -7.80 -11.17
C ILE A 63 -3.09 -7.45 -11.88
N ARG A 64 -3.21 -6.21 -12.39
CA ARG A 64 -4.22 -5.94 -13.41
C ARG A 64 -3.87 -6.80 -14.63
N GLY A 65 -4.44 -7.99 -14.70
CA GLY A 65 -4.59 -8.69 -15.96
C GLY A 65 -5.37 -7.76 -16.87
N ARG A 66 -4.73 -7.30 -17.96
CA ARG A 66 -5.46 -6.72 -19.09
C ARG A 66 -6.50 -7.77 -19.52
N ARG A 67 -7.77 -7.51 -19.24
CA ARG A 67 -8.88 -8.00 -20.04
C ARG A 67 -9.32 -6.85 -20.93
#